data_AF-A0A660LZD1-F1
#
_entry.id   AF-A0A660LZD1-F1
#
_cell.length_a   1.000
_cell.length_b   1.000
_cell.length_c   1.000
_cell.angle_alpha   90.00
_cell.angle_beta   90.00
_cell.angle_gamma   90.00
#
_symmetry.space_group_name_H-M   'P 1'
#
loop_
_entity.id
_entity.type
_entity.pdbx_description
1 polymer ?
#
loop_
_entity_poly.entity_id
_entity_poly.type
_entity_poly.pdbx_seq_one_letter_code
_entity_poly.pdbx_strand_id
1 'polypeptide(L)'
;MDGLLIALVVAALLIGGLLIVFIQLTSRGHKQLDREMYQKVWRAIQRGAKAGSSDSLQMAIVKADKLLDKAMRDCGVAGATMGDKLKARKGDWTDENGLWAAH
;
A
#
# COMPACT_ATOMS: atom_id res chain seq x y z
N MET A 1 -6.90 -46.27 27.13
CA MET A 1 -7.57 -44.94 27.10
C MET A 1 -6.56 -43.83 26.79
N ASP A 2 -5.27 -44.07 27.07
CA ASP A 2 -4.17 -43.12 26.92
C ASP A 2 -3.86 -42.77 25.45
N GLY A 3 -3.89 -43.75 24.53
CA GLY A 3 -3.66 -43.50 23.10
C GLY A 3 -4.71 -42.59 22.45
N LEU A 4 -5.97 -42.65 22.91
CA LEU A 4 -7.04 -41.78 22.44
C LEU A 4 -6.85 -40.35 22.93
N LEU A 5 -6.45 -40.17 24.20
CA LEU A 5 -6.16 -38.86 24.77
C LEU A 5 -4.95 -38.20 24.08
N ILE A 6 -3.89 -38.97 23.81
CA ILE A 6 -2.72 -38.48 23.07
C ILE A 6 -3.10 -38.06 21.66
N ALA A 7 -3.89 -38.87 20.94
CA ALA A 7 -4.33 -38.55 19.59
C ALA A 7 -5.19 -37.27 19.54
N LEU A 8 -6.08 -37.06 20.52
CA LEU A 8 -6.89 -35.85 20.62
C LEU A 8 -6.05 -34.60 20.89
N VAL A 9 -5.04 -34.70 21.77
CA VAL A 9 -4.14 -33.58 22.07
C VAL A 9 -3.30 -33.21 20.85
N VAL A 10 -2.77 -34.21 20.13
CA VAL A 10 -1.99 -33.97 18.90
C VAL A 10 -2.86 -33.35 17.82
N ALA A 11 -4.09 -33.84 17.63
CA ALA A 11 -5.03 -33.28 16.66
C ALA A 11 -5.39 -31.82 17.00
N ALA A 12 -5.64 -31.52 18.27
CA ALA A 12 -5.95 -30.16 18.72
C ALA A 12 -4.78 -29.19 18.48
N LEU A 13 -3.54 -29.63 18.71
CA LEU A 13 -2.35 -28.82 18.45
C LEU A 13 -2.13 -28.56 16.95
N LEU A 14 -2.39 -29.56 16.10
CA LEU A 14 -2.29 -29.40 14.65
C LEU A 14 -3.34 -28.42 14.12
N ILE A 15 -4.59 -28.52 14.58
CA ILE A 15 -5.67 -27.62 14.19
C ILE A 15 -5.40 -26.20 14.68
N GLY A 16 -4.96 -26.05 15.94
CA GLY A 16 -4.59 -24.75 16.51
C GLY A 16 -3.43 -24.09 15.77
N GLY A 17 -2.38 -24.86 15.45
CA GLY A 17 -1.25 -24.40 14.66
C GLY A 17 -1.66 -23.95 13.25
N LEU A 18 -2.49 -24.74 12.56
CA LEU A 18 -3.03 -24.39 11.24
C LEU A 18 -3.88 -23.12 11.27
N LEU A 19 -4.72 -22.95 12.31
CA LEU A 19 -5.52 -21.73 12.47
C LEU A 19 -4.66 -20.50 12.69
N ILE A 20 -3.62 -20.58 13.52
CA ILE A 20 -2.69 -19.46 13.75
C ILE A 20 -1.97 -19.09 12.44
N VAL A 21 -1.48 -20.08 11.68
CA VAL A 21 -0.83 -19.85 10.39
C VAL A 21 -1.82 -19.23 9.38
N PHE A 22 -3.06 -19.71 9.34
CA PHE A 22 -4.10 -19.18 8.46
C PHE A 22 -4.49 -17.73 8.81
N ILE A 23 -4.61 -17.41 10.10
CA ILE A 23 -4.86 -16.05 10.58
C ILE A 23 -3.66 -15.15 10.28
N GLN A 24 -2.42 -15.60 10.46
CA GLN A 24 -1.21 -14.83 10.12
C GLN A 24 -1.12 -14.55 8.61
N LEU A 25 -1.51 -15.51 7.77
CA LEU A 25 -1.57 -15.35 6.31
C LEU A 25 -2.69 -14.38 5.89
N THR A 26 -3.84 -14.43 6.55
CA THR A 26 -5.03 -13.61 6.22
C THR A 26 -4.98 -12.21 6.83
N SER A 27 -4.39 -12.04 8.01
CA SER A 27 -4.31 -10.77 8.76
C SER A 27 -3.28 -9.77 8.22
N ARG A 28 -2.56 -10.11 7.13
CA ARG A 28 -1.83 -9.11 6.32
C ARG A 28 -2.77 -8.17 5.55
N GLY A 29 -4.08 -8.36 5.67
CA GLY A 29 -5.10 -7.49 5.09
C GLY A 29 -5.19 -6.13 5.80
N HIS A 30 -4.93 -5.08 5.03
CA HIS A 30 -5.23 -3.68 5.31
C HIS A 30 -4.38 -3.00 6.39
N LYS A 31 -3.12 -2.74 6.03
CA LYS A 31 -2.46 -1.51 6.45
C LYS A 31 -3.30 -0.35 5.88
N GLN A 32 -4.29 0.12 6.64
CA GLN A 32 -5.08 1.27 6.24
C GLN A 32 -4.09 2.40 5.94
N LEU A 33 -4.14 2.89 4.70
CA LEU A 33 -3.25 3.96 4.26
C LEU A 33 -3.41 5.12 5.24
N ASP A 34 -2.33 5.54 5.89
CA ASP A 34 -2.37 6.62 6.89
C ASP A 34 -2.67 7.95 6.17
N ARG A 35 -3.97 8.17 5.95
CA ARG A 35 -4.48 9.27 5.14
C ARG A 35 -4.06 10.61 5.71
N GLU A 36 -3.90 10.71 7.03
CA GLU A 36 -3.42 11.92 7.70
C GLU A 36 -1.98 12.25 7.33
N MET A 37 -1.10 11.23 7.32
CA MET A 37 0.28 11.40 6.86
C MET A 37 0.31 11.88 5.40
N TYR A 38 -0.41 11.21 4.50
CA TYR A 38 -0.43 11.59 3.07
C TYR A 38 -0.99 13.01 2.86
N GLN A 39 -2.05 13.39 3.56
CA GLN A 39 -2.58 14.76 3.51
C GLN A 39 -1.58 15.79 4.03
N LYS A 40 -0.84 15.49 5.10
CA LYS A 40 0.18 16.39 5.65
C LYS A 40 1.32 16.62 4.65
N VAL A 41 1.80 15.55 4.01
CA VAL A 41 2.85 15.65 2.98
C VAL A 41 2.33 16.40 1.74
N TRP A 42 1.12 16.09 1.27
CA TRP A 42 0.50 16.79 0.13
C TRP A 42 0.39 18.30 0.38
N ARG A 43 -0.10 18.71 1.55
CA ARG A 43 -0.15 20.14 1.92
C ARG A 43 1.24 20.80 1.93
N ALA A 44 2.28 20.07 2.32
CA ALA A 44 3.65 20.59 2.28
C ALA A 44 4.14 20.80 0.83
N ILE A 45 3.84 19.86 -0.06
CA ILE A 45 4.14 19.98 -1.50
C ILE A 45 3.38 21.16 -2.11
N GLN A 46 2.09 21.31 -1.82
CA GLN A 46 1.28 22.44 -2.30
C GLN A 46 1.82 23.80 -1.83
N ARG A 47 2.27 23.91 -0.59
CA ARG A 47 2.92 25.14 -0.10
C ARG A 47 4.21 25.44 -0.85
N GLY A 48 5.03 24.43 -1.13
CA GLY A 48 6.24 24.56 -1.94
C GLY A 48 5.93 25.01 -3.37
N ALA A 49 4.91 24.42 -4.00
CA ALA A 49 4.48 24.80 -5.34
C ALA A 49 3.94 26.24 -5.40
N LYS A 50 3.19 26.68 -4.36
CA LYS A 50 2.66 28.04 -4.25
C LYS A 50 3.74 29.11 -4.03
N ALA A 51 4.94 28.74 -3.58
CA ALA A 51 6.05 29.67 -3.45
C ALA A 51 6.56 30.19 -4.81
N GLY A 52 6.12 29.60 -5.93
CA GLY A 52 6.14 30.23 -7.26
C GLY A 52 7.50 30.26 -7.96
N SER A 53 8.56 29.70 -7.37
CA SER A 53 9.85 29.56 -8.05
C SER A 53 9.80 28.38 -9.03
N SER A 54 10.33 28.51 -10.25
CA SER A 54 10.35 27.42 -11.25
C SER A 54 10.94 26.12 -10.68
N ASP A 55 12.04 26.24 -9.94
CA ASP A 55 12.70 25.13 -9.24
C ASP A 55 11.81 24.49 -8.15
N SER A 56 11.06 25.31 -7.41
CA SER A 56 10.11 24.84 -6.39
C SER A 56 8.93 24.07 -6.99
N LEU A 57 8.51 24.43 -8.20
CA LEU A 57 7.43 23.77 -8.94
C LEU A 57 7.90 22.40 -9.45
N GLN A 58 9.09 22.35 -10.06
CA GLN A 58 9.69 21.09 -10.53
C GLN A 58 9.93 20.11 -9.37
N MET A 59 10.47 20.62 -8.27
CA MET A 59 10.66 19.85 -7.03
C MET A 59 9.33 19.35 -6.45
N ALA A 60 8.26 20.15 -6.54
CA ALA A 60 6.94 19.76 -6.07
C ALA A 60 6.35 18.60 -6.89
N ILE A 61 6.53 18.63 -8.22
CA ILE A 61 6.09 17.54 -9.13
C ILE A 61 6.83 16.23 -8.78
N VAL A 62 8.16 16.28 -8.63
CA VAL A 62 8.95 15.08 -8.27
C VAL A 62 8.55 14.52 -6.90
N LYS A 63 8.25 15.39 -5.93
CA LYS A 63 7.78 14.95 -4.60
C LYS A 63 6.37 14.36 -4.65
N ALA A 64 5.50 14.88 -5.50
CA ALA A 64 4.15 14.36 -5.70
C ALA A 64 4.18 12.96 -6.33
N ASP A 65 5.01 12.77 -7.35
CA ASP A 65 5.24 11.48 -8.01
C ASP A 65 5.71 10.40 -7.00
N LYS A 66 6.73 10.71 -6.20
CA LYS A 66 7.22 9.80 -5.15
C LYS A 66 6.16 9.50 -4.09
N LEU A 67 5.34 10.49 -3.73
CA LEU A 67 4.24 10.29 -2.77
C LEU A 67 3.20 9.31 -3.33
N LEU A 68 2.91 9.41 -4.63
CA LEU A 68 2.00 8.50 -5.33
C LEU A 68 2.56 7.08 -5.42
N ASP A 69 3.84 6.90 -5.80
CA ASP A 69 4.47 5.57 -5.83
C ASP A 69 4.45 4.92 -4.43
N LYS A 70 4.73 5.71 -3.38
CA LYS A 70 4.63 5.23 -2.00
C LYS A 70 3.19 4.82 -1.65
N ALA A 71 2.19 5.62 -2.02
CA ALA A 71 0.79 5.29 -1.80
C ALA A 71 0.39 3.97 -2.49
N MET A 72 0.82 3.77 -3.74
CA MET A 72 0.56 2.54 -4.47
C MET A 72 1.22 1.32 -3.81
N ARG A 73 2.45 1.46 -3.30
CA ARG A 73 3.13 0.40 -2.54
C ARG A 73 2.42 0.08 -1.23
N ASP A 74 2.04 1.10 -0.46
CA ASP A 74 1.33 0.92 0.81
C ASP A 74 -0.09 0.35 0.59
N CYS A 75 -0.73 0.64 -0.55
CA CYS A 75 -1.98 0.02 -1.00
C CYS A 75 -1.81 -1.43 -1.52
N GLY A 76 -0.59 -1.97 -1.58
CA GLY A 76 -0.33 -3.32 -2.07
C GLY A 76 -0.54 -3.51 -3.58
N VAL A 77 -0.44 -2.44 -4.37
CA VAL A 77 -0.60 -2.53 -5.84
C VAL A 77 0.54 -3.33 -6.44
N ALA A 78 0.18 -4.40 -7.16
CA ALA A 78 1.14 -5.25 -7.85
C ALA A 78 1.81 -4.50 -9.01
N GLY A 79 3.14 -4.62 -9.12
CA GLY A 79 3.93 -3.97 -10.17
C GLY A 79 5.33 -3.59 -9.67
N ALA A 80 6.36 -3.82 -10.48
CA ALA A 80 7.74 -3.47 -10.13
C ALA A 80 8.03 -1.99 -10.37
N THR A 81 7.46 -1.44 -11.44
CA THR A 81 7.60 -0.04 -11.83
C THR A 81 6.32 0.74 -11.53
N MET A 82 6.44 2.07 -11.46
CA MET A 82 5.27 2.95 -11.29
C MET A 82 4.30 2.82 -12.47
N GLY A 83 4.79 2.70 -13.71
CA GLY A 83 3.96 2.41 -14.88
C GLY A 83 3.18 1.10 -14.77
N ASP A 84 3.78 0.03 -14.23
CA ASP A 84 3.07 -1.24 -14.02
C ASP A 84 1.97 -1.11 -12.95
N LYS A 85 2.25 -0.36 -11.86
CA LYS A 85 1.25 -0.10 -10.81
C LYS A 85 0.09 0.76 -11.34
N LEU A 86 0.39 1.74 -12.19
CA LEU A 86 -0.62 2.56 -12.87
C LEU A 86 -1.52 1.71 -13.78
N LYS A 87 -0.94 0.78 -14.56
CA LYS A 87 -1.71 -0.19 -15.36
C LYS A 87 -2.53 -1.15 -14.50
N ALA A 88 -1.99 -1.59 -13.37
CA ALA A 88 -2.67 -2.52 -12.47
C ALA A 88 -3.92 -1.92 -11.82
N ARG A 89 -3.98 -0.58 -11.68
CA ARG A 89 -5.14 0.18 -11.20
C ARG A 89 -5.85 0.96 -12.30
N LYS A 90 -5.80 0.46 -13.54
CA LYS A 90 -6.44 1.12 -14.66
C LYS A 90 -7.96 1.23 -14.42
N GLY A 91 -8.50 2.45 -14.44
CA GLY A 91 -9.92 2.75 -14.18
C GLY A 91 -10.28 3.21 -12.75
N ASP A 92 -9.36 3.14 -11.78
CA ASP A 92 -9.57 3.67 -10.42
C ASP A 92 -9.23 5.17 -10.30
N TRP A 93 -8.57 5.74 -11.32
CA TRP A 93 -8.06 7.10 -11.32
C TRP A 93 -9.07 8.10 -11.89
N THR A 94 -9.24 9.25 -11.23
CA THR A 94 -10.09 10.34 -11.73
C THR A 94 -9.55 10.97 -13.01
N ASP A 95 -8.22 11.01 -13.18
CA ASP A 95 -7.56 11.47 -14.41
C ASP A 95 -6.36 10.56 -14.72
N GLU A 96 -6.61 9.56 -15.55
CA GLU A 96 -5.63 8.53 -15.90
C GLU A 96 -4.60 9.04 -16.93
N ASN A 97 -5.05 9.88 -17.87
CA ASN A 97 -4.19 10.44 -18.92
C ASN A 97 -3.25 11.50 -18.37
N GLY A 98 -3.72 12.35 -17.45
CA GLY A 98 -2.87 13.32 -16.76
C GLY A 98 -1.78 12.66 -15.92
N LEU A 99 -2.12 11.54 -15.27
CA LEU A 99 -1.17 10.77 -14.46
C LEU A 99 -0.10 10.08 -15.32
N TRP A 100 -0.51 9.54 -16.47
CA TRP A 100 0.40 8.95 -17.46
C TRP A 100 1.29 9.98 -18.16
N ALA A 101 0.80 11.20 -18.40
CA ALA A 101 1.59 12.25 -19.03
C ALA A 101 2.61 12.90 -18.08
N ALA A 102 2.35 12.84 -16.76
CA ALA A 102 3.26 13.36 -15.74
C ALA A 102 4.35 12.34 -15.33
N HIS A 103 4.12 11.05 -15.56
CA HIS A 103 5.07 9.97 -15.32
C HIS A 103 6.03 9.77 -16.51
#